data_AF-A0A7D7PHX8-F1
#
_entry.id   AF-A0A7D7PHX8-F1
#
_cell.length_a   1.000
_cell.length_b   1.000
_cell.length_c   1.000
_cell.angle_alpha   90.00
_cell.angle_beta   90.00
_cell.angle_gamma   90.00
#
_symmetry.space_group_name_H-M   'P 1'
#
loop_
_entity.id
_entity.type
_entity.pdbx_description
1 polymer ?
#
loop_
_entity_poly.entity_id
_entity_poly.type
_entity_poly.pdbx_seq_one_letter_code
_entity_poly.pdbx_strand_id
1 'polypeptide(L)'
;MLDALIDLAFVAMPLPLIGGIALQVLALRRFSGGWLAAAWVPALAMGAALAVAVLGVMVGSNLAPIWVVFAIPLCLVWLVALWLARGIAVWVRG
;
A
#
# COMPACT_ATOMS: atom_id res chain seq x y z
N MET A 1 -24.70 -6.99 -12.70
CA MET A 1 -24.26 -7.36 -11.33
C MET A 1 -22.75 -7.26 -11.18
N LEU A 2 -21.97 -7.68 -12.18
CA LEU A 2 -20.53 -7.44 -12.26
C LEU A 2 -20.18 -5.93 -12.35
N ASP A 3 -20.98 -5.15 -13.07
CA ASP A 3 -20.76 -3.72 -13.33
C ASP A 3 -20.90 -2.86 -12.07
N ALA A 4 -21.93 -3.13 -11.26
CA ALA A 4 -22.12 -2.50 -9.96
C ALA A 4 -21.03 -2.88 -8.94
N LEU A 5 -20.44 -4.07 -9.07
CA LEU A 5 -19.31 -4.53 -8.27
C LEU A 5 -18.01 -3.82 -8.67
N ILE A 6 -17.84 -3.54 -9.97
CA ILE A 6 -16.72 -2.76 -10.51
C ILE A 6 -16.84 -1.28 -10.10
N ASP A 7 -18.04 -0.69 -10.20
CA ASP A 7 -18.30 0.69 -9.74
C ASP A 7 -18.12 0.83 -8.23
N LEU A 8 -18.61 -0.14 -7.45
CA LEU A 8 -18.36 -0.17 -6.00
C LEU A 8 -16.86 -0.35 -5.71
N ALA A 9 -16.15 -1.19 -6.46
CA ALA A 9 -14.71 -1.36 -6.30
C ALA A 9 -13.95 -0.08 -6.67
N PHE A 10 -14.38 0.68 -7.68
CA PHE A 10 -13.75 1.94 -8.12
C PHE A 10 -14.06 3.11 -7.17
N VAL A 11 -15.28 3.20 -6.66
CA VAL A 11 -15.73 4.22 -5.68
C VAL A 11 -15.21 3.90 -4.27
N ALA A 12 -15.08 2.62 -3.92
CA ALA A 12 -14.47 2.20 -2.66
C ALA A 12 -12.94 2.14 -2.73
N MET A 13 -12.32 2.01 -3.92
CA MET A 13 -10.86 2.02 -4.14
C MET A 13 -10.09 3.19 -3.51
N PRO A 14 -10.60 4.45 -3.51
CA PRO A 14 -9.91 5.56 -2.88
C PRO A 14 -9.80 5.39 -1.36
N LEU A 15 -10.74 4.72 -0.69
CA LEU A 15 -10.70 4.56 0.78
C LEU A 15 -9.48 3.73 1.28
N PRO A 16 -9.20 2.52 0.77
CA PRO A 16 -8.01 1.76 1.13
C PRO A 16 -6.73 2.39 0.56
N LEU A 17 -6.78 3.10 -0.58
CA LEU A 17 -5.62 3.83 -1.10
C LEU A 17 -5.24 5.01 -0.20
N ILE A 18 -6.19 5.89 0.12
CA ILE A 18 -5.99 7.06 0.98
C ILE A 18 -5.67 6.61 2.40
N GLY A 19 -6.37 5.60 2.92
CA GLY A 19 -6.10 5.01 4.24
C GLY A 19 -4.72 4.33 4.30
N GLY A 20 -4.33 3.61 3.25
CA GLY A 20 -3.02 2.98 3.14
C GLY A 20 -1.88 3.99 3.03
N ILE A 21 -2.08 5.08 2.29
CA ILE A 21 -1.11 6.19 2.21
C ILE A 21 -0.99 6.90 3.56
N ALA A 22 -2.12 7.18 4.22
CA ALA A 22 -2.10 7.81 5.54
C ALA A 22 -1.38 6.93 6.58
N LEU A 23 -1.62 5.60 6.56
CA LEU A 23 -0.91 4.64 7.40
C LEU A 23 0.57 4.53 7.05
N GLN A 24 0.95 4.63 5.77
CA GLN A 24 2.36 4.71 5.34
C GLN A 24 3.03 5.99 5.86
N VAL A 25 2.40 7.15 5.69
CA VAL A 25 2.94 8.43 6.16
C VAL A 25 3.06 8.43 7.69
N LEU A 26 2.07 7.88 8.40
CA LEU A 26 2.11 7.77 9.86
C LEU A 26 3.18 6.77 10.32
N ALA A 27 3.32 5.64 9.63
CA ALA A 27 4.38 4.68 9.88
C ALA A 27 5.77 5.32 9.69
N LEU A 28 6.01 5.98 8.56
CA LEU A 28 7.28 6.65 8.26
C LEU A 28 7.60 7.78 9.25
N ARG A 29 6.60 8.50 9.76
CA ARG A 29 6.80 9.55 10.77
C ARG A 29 6.99 9.01 12.19
N ARG A 30 6.37 7.87 12.52
CA ARG A 30 6.33 7.33 13.89
C ARG A 30 7.43 6.30 14.15
N PHE A 31 7.94 5.61 13.13
CA PHE A 31 8.98 4.60 13.28
C PHE A 31 10.38 5.22 13.18
N SER A 32 11.27 4.85 14.09
CA SER A 32 12.70 5.21 14.07
C SER A 32 13.57 3.95 14.18
N GLY A 33 14.76 3.97 13.57
CA GLY A 33 15.69 2.83 13.55
C GLY A 33 15.25 1.68 12.63
N GLY A 34 15.44 0.43 13.06
CA GLY A 34 15.15 -0.76 12.24
C GLY A 34 13.69 -0.91 11.79
N TRP A 35 12.76 -0.26 12.49
CA TRP A 35 11.35 -0.24 12.10
C TRP A 35 11.07 0.70 10.92
N LEU A 36 11.91 1.72 10.71
CA LEU A 36 11.84 2.59 9.53
C LEU A 36 12.20 1.80 8.27
N ALA A 37 13.23 0.94 8.35
CA ALA A 37 13.64 0.07 7.25
C ALA A 37 12.50 -0.88 6.83
N ALA A 38 11.76 -1.43 7.79
CA ALA A 38 10.60 -2.28 7.51
C ALA A 38 9.41 -1.50 6.89
N ALA A 39 9.26 -0.22 7.24
CA ALA A 39 8.26 0.68 6.64
C ALA A 39 8.61 1.14 5.21
N TRP A 40 9.89 1.08 4.82
CA TRP A 40 10.33 1.39 3.45
C TRP A 40 9.99 0.28 2.44
N VAL A 41 9.88 -0.97 2.88
CA VAL A 41 9.52 -2.11 2.02
C VAL A 41 8.21 -1.89 1.23
N PRO A 42 7.07 -1.54 1.87
CA PRO A 42 5.83 -1.28 1.16
C PRO A 42 5.89 0.01 0.33
N ALA A 43 6.63 1.03 0.79
CA ALA A 43 6.79 2.27 0.04
C ALA A 43 7.54 2.05 -1.28
N LEU A 44 8.60 1.24 -1.27
CA LEU A 44 9.34 0.85 -2.48
C LEU A 44 8.50 -0.04 -3.40
N ALA A 45 7.75 -0.99 -2.84
CA ALA A 45 6.87 -1.85 -3.63
C ALA A 45 5.77 -1.05 -4.34
N MET A 46 5.13 -0.12 -3.63
CA MET A 46 4.12 0.77 -4.21
C MET A 46 4.74 1.70 -5.26
N GLY A 47 5.92 2.28 -4.98
CA GLY A 47 6.65 3.12 -5.93
C GLY A 47 7.06 2.37 -7.21
N ALA A 48 7.52 1.13 -7.09
CA ALA A 48 7.88 0.28 -8.22
C ALA A 48 6.64 -0.08 -9.06
N ALA A 49 5.53 -0.45 -8.42
CA ALA A 49 4.27 -0.71 -9.12
C ALA A 49 3.76 0.53 -9.88
N LEU A 50 3.91 1.72 -9.28
CA LEU A 50 3.56 2.99 -9.92
C LEU A 50 4.47 3.25 -11.13
N ALA A 51 5.79 3.04 -11.00
CA ALA A 51 6.74 3.22 -12.08
C ALA A 51 6.45 2.28 -13.26
N VAL A 52 6.15 1.00 -12.99
CA VAL A 52 5.76 0.03 -14.02
C VAL A 52 4.45 0.42 -14.70
N ALA A 53 3.47 0.90 -13.94
CA ALA A 53 2.21 1.37 -14.50
C ALA A 53 2.42 2.60 -15.40
N VAL A 54 3.20 3.58 -14.97
CA VAL A 54 3.51 4.78 -15.77
C VAL A 54 4.26 4.39 -17.04
N LEU A 55 5.33 3.61 -16.94
CA LEU A 55 6.12 3.15 -18.09
C LEU A 55 5.26 2.34 -19.06
N GLY A 56 4.41 1.44 -18.56
CA GLY A 56 3.56 0.65 -19.42
C GLY A 56 2.44 1.45 -20.08
N VAL A 57 1.90 2.49 -19.43
CA VAL A 57 0.98 3.46 -20.08
C VAL A 57 1.68 4.23 -21.19
N MET A 58 2.94 4.66 -20.98
CA MET A 58 3.72 5.35 -22.02
C MET A 58 3.98 4.49 -23.26
N VAL A 59 3.98 3.16 -23.12
CA VAL A 59 4.16 2.19 -24.21
C VAL A 59 2.79 1.70 -24.75
N GLY A 60 1.67 2.24 -24.26
CA GLY A 60 0.32 1.86 -24.71
C GLY A 60 -0.17 0.52 -24.17
N SER A 61 0.44 -0.01 -23.10
CA SER A 61 0.06 -1.27 -22.50
C SER A 61 -1.15 -1.12 -21.58
N ASN A 62 -2.29 -1.67 -22.00
CA ASN A 62 -3.53 -1.70 -21.22
C ASN A 62 -3.43 -2.56 -19.94
N LEU A 63 -2.43 -3.44 -19.84
CA LEU A 63 -2.22 -4.29 -18.66
C LEU A 63 -1.31 -3.64 -17.61
N ALA A 64 -0.62 -2.54 -17.94
CA ALA A 64 0.30 -1.88 -17.02
C ALA A 64 -0.33 -1.43 -15.68
N PRO A 65 -1.59 -0.93 -15.63
CA PRO A 65 -2.20 -0.51 -14.37
C PRO A 65 -2.50 -1.67 -13.40
N ILE A 66 -2.54 -2.92 -13.88
CA ILE A 66 -2.88 -4.08 -13.05
C ILE A 66 -1.86 -4.30 -11.92
N TRP A 67 -0.60 -3.91 -12.14
CA TRP A 67 0.46 -3.97 -11.14
C TRP A 67 0.15 -3.13 -9.91
N VAL A 68 -0.48 -1.97 -10.08
CA VAL A 68 -0.91 -1.11 -8.98
C VAL A 68 -2.08 -1.76 -8.22
N VAL A 69 -3.02 -2.38 -8.94
CA VAL A 69 -4.16 -3.09 -8.35
C VAL A 69 -3.69 -4.22 -7.44
N PHE A 70 -2.63 -4.96 -7.81
CA PHE A 70 -2.04 -6.00 -6.97
C PHE A 70 -1.13 -5.48 -5.86
N ALA A 71 -0.42 -4.37 -6.09
CA ALA A 71 0.47 -3.78 -5.10
C ALA A 71 -0.30 -3.19 -3.90
N ILE A 72 -1.47 -2.60 -4.12
CA ILE A 72 -2.31 -1.99 -3.06
C ILE A 72 -2.64 -2.97 -1.91
N PRO A 73 -3.28 -4.13 -2.15
CA PRO A 73 -3.64 -5.06 -1.08
C PRO A 73 -2.38 -5.63 -0.39
N LEU A 74 -1.31 -5.89 -1.15
CA LEU A 74 -0.05 -6.38 -0.58
C LEU A 74 0.59 -5.36 0.37
N CYS A 75 0.65 -4.09 -0.05
CA CYS A 75 1.18 -3.00 0.78
C CYS A 75 0.31 -2.77 2.03
N LEU A 76 -1.00 -2.85 1.89
CA LEU A 76 -1.94 -2.72 3.02
C LEU A 76 -1.74 -3.84 4.05
N VAL A 77 -1.65 -5.09 3.62
CA VAL A 77 -1.39 -6.23 4.52
C VAL A 77 -0.07 -6.03 5.26
N TRP A 78 0.99 -5.60 4.56
CA TRP A 78 2.29 -5.35 5.17
C TRP A 78 2.23 -4.24 6.23
N LEU A 79 1.54 -3.14 5.94
CA LEU A 79 1.37 -2.02 6.88
C LEU A 79 0.58 -2.42 8.12
N VAL A 80 -0.51 -3.16 7.95
CA VAL A 80 -1.31 -3.68 9.06
C VAL A 80 -0.46 -4.60 9.93
N ALA A 81 0.31 -5.51 9.33
CA ALA A 81 1.23 -6.39 10.04
C ALA A 81 2.31 -5.60 10.83
N LEU A 82 2.87 -4.55 10.23
CA LEU A 82 3.87 -3.70 10.88
C LEU A 82 3.32 -2.95 12.10
N TRP A 83 2.08 -2.45 11.98
CA TRP A 83 1.38 -1.80 13.06
C TRP A 83 1.02 -2.76 14.19
N LEU A 84 0.54 -3.96 13.86
CA LEU A 84 0.29 -5.02 14.85
C LEU A 84 1.57 -5.43 15.57
N ALA A 85 2.66 -5.68 14.83
CA ALA A 85 3.95 -6.05 15.39
C ALA A 85 4.50 -4.97 16.33
N ARG A 86 4.33 -3.68 15.98
CA ARG A 86 4.69 -2.59 16.89
C ARG A 86 3.79 -2.52 18.11
N GLY A 87 2.48 -2.64 17.95
CA GLY A 87 1.53 -2.63 19.06
C GLY A 87 1.91 -3.69 20.10
N ILE A 88 2.19 -4.91 19.63
CA ILE A 88 2.68 -6.02 20.46
C ILE A 88 4.03 -5.67 21.09
N ALA A 89 5.00 -5.18 20.31
CA ALA A 89 6.34 -4.89 20.82
C ALA A 89 6.39 -3.72 21.82
N VAL A 90 5.41 -2.82 21.80
CA VAL A 90 5.24 -1.77 22.82
C VAL A 90 4.55 -2.35 24.05
N TRP A 91 3.50 -3.16 23.86
CA TRP A 91 2.79 -3.80 24.97
C TRP A 91 3.68 -4.75 25.78
N VAL A 92 4.59 -5.48 25.13
CA VAL A 92 5.55 -6.39 25.80
C VAL A 92 6.66 -5.64 26.54
N ARG A 93 6.94 -4.37 26.19
CA ARG A 93 8.02 -3.56 26.79
C ARG A 93 7.53 -2.57 27.85
N GLY A 94 6.22 -2.40 28.02
CA GLY A 94 5.61 -1.54 29.03
C GLY A 94 5.20 -2.33 30.25
#